data_AF-W2ETP1-F1
#
_entry.id   AF-W2ETP1-F1
#
_cell.length_a   1.000
_cell.length_b   1.000
_cell.length_c   1.000
_cell.angle_alpha   90.00
_cell.angle_beta   90.00
_cell.angle_gamma   90.00
#
_symmetry.space_group_name_H-M   'P 1'
#
loop_
_entity.id
_entity.type
_entity.pdbx_description
1 polymer ?
#
loop_
_entity_poly.entity_id
_entity_poly.type
_entity_poly.pdbx_seq_one_letter_code
_entity_poly.pdbx_strand_id
1 'polypeptide(L)'
;MRSRFSAFSVGDAAYLLRTWHPSTRPPHVDLDRRVSWTRLEILGTTGGTVVHTDGTVRFRAHYVDRGVEGHMDEHSRFVRHDGDWTYLAAVEHG
;
A
#
# COMPACT_ATOMS: atom_id res chain seq x y z
N MET A 1 -1.61 -5.58 2.19
CA MET A 1 -1.73 -4.74 0.97
C MET A 1 -3.14 -4.64 0.41
N ARG A 2 -3.83 -5.75 0.07
CA ARG A 2 -5.20 -5.72 -0.50
C ARG A 2 -6.19 -4.85 0.29
N SER A 3 -6.20 -4.95 1.62
CA SER A 3 -7.06 -4.12 2.47
C SER A 3 -6.73 -2.62 2.38
N ARG A 4 -5.44 -2.25 2.28
CA ARG A 4 -5.02 -0.86 2.08
C ARG A 4 -5.49 -0.35 0.72
N PHE A 5 -5.33 -1.13 -0.35
CA PHE A 5 -5.83 -0.73 -1.67
C PHE A 5 -7.34 -0.50 -1.68
N SER A 6 -8.11 -1.36 -1.01
CA SER A 6 -9.55 -1.12 -0.86
C SER A 6 -9.83 0.18 -0.09
N ALA A 7 -9.09 0.47 0.98
CA ALA A 7 -9.19 1.73 1.71
C ALA A 7 -8.84 2.96 0.83
N PHE A 8 -7.82 2.86 -0.03
CA PHE A 8 -7.50 3.88 -1.04
C PHE A 8 -8.67 4.10 -2.01
N SER A 9 -9.25 3.01 -2.52
CA SER A 9 -10.37 3.05 -3.47
C SER A 9 -11.64 3.67 -2.87
N VAL A 10 -11.95 3.38 -1.59
CA VAL A 10 -13.15 3.93 -0.92
C VAL A 10 -12.92 5.26 -0.20
N GLY A 11 -11.68 5.77 -0.16
CA GLY A 11 -11.38 7.04 0.50
C GLY A 11 -11.17 6.96 2.02
N ASP A 12 -10.90 5.77 2.58
CA ASP A 12 -10.73 5.57 4.03
C ASP A 12 -9.29 5.87 4.49
N ALA A 13 -8.99 7.16 4.58
CA ALA A 13 -7.69 7.64 5.06
C ALA A 13 -7.40 7.22 6.51
N ALA A 14 -8.41 7.07 7.35
CA ALA A 14 -8.26 6.65 8.74
C ALA A 14 -7.74 5.21 8.85
N TYR A 15 -8.24 4.30 8.00
CA TYR A 15 -7.73 2.93 7.89
C TYR A 15 -6.26 2.90 7.43
N LEU A 16 -5.91 3.75 6.47
CA LEU A 16 -4.54 3.86 5.96
C LEU A 16 -3.57 4.36 7.03
N LEU A 17 -3.97 5.36 7.81
CA LEU A 17 -3.17 5.88 8.92
C LEU A 17 -3.03 4.87 10.07
N ARG A 18 -4.08 4.10 10.36
CA ARG A 18 -4.06 3.05 11.41
C ARG A 18 -3.14 1.89 11.06
N THR A 19 -3.08 1.52 9.78
CA THR A 19 -2.24 0.43 9.28
C THR A 19 -0.85 0.90 8.83
N TRP A 20 -0.49 2.16 9.11
CA TRP A 20 0.83 2.73 8.84
C TRP A 20 1.72 2.58 10.07
N HIS A 21 2.98 2.24 9.85
CA HIS A 21 3.99 2.18 10.89
C HIS A 21 4.24 3.59 11.48
N PRO A 22 4.28 3.76 12.81
CA PRO A 22 4.39 5.08 13.44
C PRO A 22 5.65 5.85 13.04
N SER A 23 6.76 5.17 12.74
CA SER A 23 8.02 5.82 12.35
C SER A 23 8.00 6.51 10.98
N THR A 24 7.08 6.13 10.10
CA THR A 24 7.03 6.62 8.70
C THR A 24 5.65 7.16 8.33
N ARG A 25 4.73 7.21 9.29
CA ARG A 25 3.36 7.66 9.08
C ARG A 25 3.33 9.13 8.69
N PRO A 26 2.82 9.49 7.50
CA PRO A 26 2.65 10.88 7.12
C PRO A 26 1.57 11.54 7.98
N PRO A 27 1.62 12.87 8.17
CA PRO A 27 0.62 13.60 8.93
C PRO A 27 -0.78 13.56 8.28
N HIS A 28 -0.84 13.37 6.96
CA HIS A 28 -2.07 13.23 6.20
C HIS A 28 -1.86 12.30 5.00
N VAL A 29 -2.88 11.53 4.62
CA VAL A 29 -2.89 10.73 3.40
C VAL A 29 -3.78 11.43 2.39
N ASP A 30 -3.19 11.96 1.33
CA ASP A 30 -3.95 12.57 0.25
C ASP A 30 -4.51 11.46 -0.66
N LEU A 31 -5.83 11.36 -0.70
CA LEU A 31 -6.54 10.43 -1.56
C LEU A 31 -7.16 11.25 -2.69
N ASP A 32 -6.48 11.29 -3.83
CA ASP A 32 -7.01 11.98 -5.00
C ASP A 32 -8.24 11.22 -5.52
N ARG A 33 -9.43 11.76 -5.22
CA ARG A 33 -10.72 11.18 -5.64
C ARG A 33 -10.95 11.24 -7.15
N ARG A 34 -10.10 11.93 -7.92
CA ARG A 34 -10.15 11.95 -9.39
C ARG A 34 -9.51 10.69 -9.96
N VAL A 35 -8.61 10.06 -9.21
CA VAL A 35 -7.96 8.81 -9.56
C VAL A 35 -8.84 7.64 -9.12
N SER A 36 -9.43 6.95 -10.09
CA SER A 36 -10.22 5.74 -9.82
C SER A 36 -9.34 4.51 -9.92
N TRP A 37 -9.00 3.91 -8.78
CA TRP A 37 -8.28 2.65 -8.70
C TRP A 37 -9.16 1.49 -9.17
N THR A 38 -8.80 0.85 -10.29
CA THR A 38 -9.64 -0.18 -10.95
C THR A 38 -9.17 -1.60 -10.69
N ARG A 39 -7.85 -1.81 -10.52
CA ARG A 39 -7.28 -3.14 -10.30
C ARG A 39 -6.00 -3.07 -9.49
N LEU A 40 -5.81 -4.07 -8.62
CA LEU A 40 -4.56 -4.33 -7.93
C LEU A 40 -4.02 -5.69 -8.38
N GLU A 41 -2.81 -5.68 -8.91
CA GLU A 41 -2.05 -6.88 -9.27
C GLU A 41 -0.89 -7.05 -8.30
N ILE A 42 -0.76 -8.20 -7.65
CA ILE A 42 0.38 -8.50 -6.78
C ILE A 42 1.43 -9.19 -7.65
N LEU A 43 2.53 -8.49 -7.93
CA LEU A 43 3.63 -8.99 -8.76
C LEU A 43 4.52 -9.96 -7.98
N GLY A 44 4.64 -9.75 -6.66
CA GLY A 44 5.41 -10.64 -5.80
C GLY A 44 5.38 -10.20 -4.34
N THR A 45 5.66 -11.14 -3.45
CA THR A 45 5.83 -10.86 -2.02
C THR A 45 7.04 -11.59 -1.51
N THR A 46 7.89 -10.90 -0.75
CA THR A 46 9.08 -11.49 -0.11
C THR A 46 8.89 -11.45 1.40
N GLY A 47 9.28 -12.49 2.11
CA GLY A 47 9.02 -12.59 3.55
C GLY A 47 7.52 -12.71 3.87
N GLY A 48 7.09 -12.25 5.04
CA GLY A 48 5.66 -12.32 5.41
C GLY A 48 5.18 -13.66 5.96
N THR A 49 6.07 -14.64 6.12
CA THR A 49 5.77 -15.89 6.86
C THR A 49 5.86 -15.67 8.37
N VAL A 50 5.29 -16.58 9.14
CA VAL A 50 5.13 -16.50 10.61
C VAL A 50 6.46 -16.25 11.36
N VAL A 51 7.58 -16.62 10.74
CA VAL A 51 8.94 -16.47 11.25
C VAL A 51 9.61 -15.14 10.92
N HIS A 52 9.11 -14.38 9.93
CA HIS A 52 9.71 -13.10 9.54
C HIS A 52 8.95 -11.94 10.17
N THR A 53 9.71 -11.02 10.77
CA THR A 53 9.21 -9.76 11.33
C THR A 53 9.07 -8.66 10.28
N ASP A 54 9.61 -8.86 9.08
CA ASP A 54 9.46 -7.97 7.94
C ASP A 54 9.18 -8.73 6.64
N GLY A 55 8.64 -8.01 5.67
CA GLY A 55 8.36 -8.53 4.35
C GLY A 55 8.16 -7.39 3.36
N THR A 56 8.22 -7.70 2.08
CA THR A 56 7.95 -6.73 1.02
C THR A 56 6.87 -7.26 0.09
N VAL A 57 6.12 -6.34 -0.50
CA VAL A 57 5.03 -6.63 -1.43
C VAL A 57 5.20 -5.72 -2.62
N ARG A 58 5.53 -6.32 -3.76
CA ARG A 58 5.58 -5.65 -5.05
C ARG A 58 4.23 -5.79 -5.73
N PHE A 59 3.62 -4.68 -6.08
CA PHE A 59 2.29 -4.66 -6.68
C PHE A 59 2.23 -3.63 -7.80
N ARG A 60 1.28 -3.84 -8.69
CA ARG A 60 0.90 -2.90 -9.74
C ARG A 60 -0.56 -2.52 -9.54
N ALA A 61 -0.80 -1.26 -9.26
CA ALA A 61 -2.12 -0.70 -9.07
C ALA A 61 -2.53 0.07 -10.34
N HIS A 62 -3.53 -0.45 -11.04
CA HIS A 62 -4.12 0.19 -12.20
C HIS A 62 -5.15 1.22 -11.75
N TYR A 63 -5.14 2.37 -12.41
CA TYR A 63 -6.04 3.47 -12.14
C TYR A 63 -6.52 4.12 -13.43
N VAL A 64 -7.61 4.86 -13.33
CA VAL A 64 -8.12 5.73 -14.38
C VAL A 64 -8.16 7.15 -13.84
N ASP A 65 -7.39 8.05 -14.41
CA ASP A 65 -7.42 9.48 -14.11
C ASP A 65 -8.02 10.24 -15.29
N ARG A 66 -9.16 10.91 -15.08
CA ARG A 66 -9.84 11.70 -16.13
C ARG A 66 -10.07 10.96 -17.46
N GLY A 67 -10.31 9.64 -17.39
CA GLY A 67 -10.51 8.78 -18.56
C GLY A 67 -9.22 8.24 -19.19
N VAL A 68 -8.05 8.55 -18.62
CA VAL A 68 -6.76 7.98 -19.02
C VAL A 68 -6.44 6.81 -18.10
N GLU A 69 -6.31 5.63 -18.71
CA GLU A 69 -5.85 4.42 -18.01
C GLU A 69 -4.35 4.51 -17.74
N GLY A 70 -3.97 4.30 -16.49
CA GLY A 70 -2.60 4.28 -16.03
C GLY A 70 -2.35 3.10 -15.09
N HIS A 71 -1.09 2.90 -14.75
CA HIS A 71 -0.72 1.97 -13.70
C HIS A 71 0.47 2.53 -12.92
N MET A 72 0.48 2.22 -11.64
CA MET A 72 1.56 2.50 -10.72
C MET A 72 2.16 1.15 -10.32
N ASP A 73 3.44 0.92 -10.59
CA ASP A 73 4.16 -0.16 -9.93
C ASP A 73 4.85 0.38 -8.68
N GLU A 74 4.69 -0.33 -7.58
CA GLU A 74 5.32 0.04 -6.33
C GLU A 74 5.78 -1.22 -5.59
N HIS A 75 6.92 -1.12 -4.95
CA HIS A 75 7.42 -2.12 -4.03
C HIS A 75 7.33 -1.56 -2.62
N SER A 76 6.52 -2.19 -1.77
CA SER A 76 6.25 -1.70 -0.41
C SER A 76 6.80 -2.65 0.64
N ARG A 77 7.47 -2.12 1.65
CA ARG A 77 7.92 -2.86 2.83
C ARG A 77 6.89 -2.81 3.94
N PHE A 78 6.64 -3.96 4.54
CA PHE A 78 5.76 -4.16 5.68
C PHE A 78 6.56 -4.76 6.83
N VAL A 79 6.23 -4.34 8.05
CA VAL A 79 6.83 -4.89 9.28
C VAL A 79 5.73 -5.26 10.25
N ARG A 80 5.98 -6.31 11.01
CA ARG A 80 5.06 -6.75 12.05
C ARG A 80 5.33 -5.92 13.30
N HIS A 81 4.39 -5.04 13.63
CA HIS A 81 4.43 -4.18 14.80
C HIS A 81 3.22 -4.49 15.68
N ASP A 82 3.46 -4.81 16.96
CA ASP A 82 2.42 -5.20 17.93
C ASP A 82 1.57 -6.40 17.47
N GLY A 83 2.17 -7.33 16.73
CA GLY A 83 1.48 -8.52 16.21
C GLY A 83 0.76 -8.33 14.87
N ASP A 84 0.60 -7.08 14.42
CA ASP A 84 -0.07 -6.69 13.18
C ASP A 84 0.91 -6.25 12.07
N TRP A 85 0.53 -6.49 10.82
CA TRP A 85 1.32 -6.04 9.67
C TRP A 85 1.05 -4.56 9.38
N THR A 86 2.08 -3.74 9.56
CA THR A 86 2.05 -2.30 9.31
C THR A 86 2.86 -1.95 8.07
N TYR A 87 2.36 -1.00 7.28
CA TYR A 87 3.09 -0.45 6.14
C TYR A 87 4.24 0.40 6.66
N LEU A 88 5.48 0.05 6.29
CA LEU A 88 6.66 0.80 6.66
C LEU A 88 6.95 1.89 5.63
N ALA A 89 7.34 1.52 4.42
CA ALA A 89 7.68 2.48 3.38
C ALA A 89 7.67 1.83 2.00
N ALA A 90 7.50 2.62 0.96
CA ALA A 90 7.89 2.24 -0.38
C ALA A 90 9.43 2.05 -0.41
N VAL A 91 9.87 0.97 -1.04
CA VAL A 91 11.27 0.68 -1.31
C VAL A 91 11.48 0.85 -2.81
N GLU A 92 12.19 1.91 -3.18
CA GLU A 92 12.64 2.08 -4.57
C GLU A 92 13.63 0.93 -4.87
N HIS A 93 13.44 0.22 -5.98
CA HIS A 93 14.50 -0.65 -6.50
C HIS A 93 15.61 0.27 -7.02
N GLY A 94 16.68 0.41 -6.25
CA GLY A 94 17.93 1.02 -6.71
C GLY A 94 18.59 0.25 -7.84
#